data_AF-A0A2M6NSN6-F1
#
_entry.id   AF-A0A2M6NSN6-F1
#
_cell.length_a   1.000
_cell.length_b   1.000
_cell.length_c   1.000
_cell.angle_alpha   90.00
_cell.angle_beta   90.00
_cell.angle_gamma   90.00
#
_symmetry.space_group_name_H-M   'P 1'
#
loop_
_entity.id
_entity.type
_entity.pdbx_description
1 polymer ?
#
loop_
_entity_poly.entity_id
_entity_poly.type
_entity_poly.pdbx_seq_one_letter_code
_entity_poly.pdbx_strand_id
1 'polypeptide(L)'
;MLTPKQKKIFEYIKKYIKENDYSPSLEEIGRHFKLVKSTVHQHVETLKEKGYLNKLDYQARTIEISENKKYSDLVVIPLLGTIAAGQPIEAIEDKEIIEVPKSQLSKSGEHFALKVSGDSMIGEGISNGDIVVIRKQPTAENGETVVALLNDNEVTLKKIYREKNGFRLQPANPNLKPIFTKELAVQGKVITVIRKFKELKELKKSIKTEENKIKKERELEPYLNKVYLGDIMDLLKKLPDKCVDMIFGDPDYNVGIKYGAQTYTKNFDEYIDWYIELTKESMRVLKDDGNLFMLNYPKQNAHLRVRYLDNIYSLINEYVWVYNTNVGHTPKRFTTAHRTILHIRKTEKNKFYKDNITVPYKNPTDKRILHNLKNGSRGRMPYDWFYFDLVKNVSKEKTYHVCQIPQKLTEMLIKSCTIPNNIVLVLFGGSGSELEICKLLKRQYISAEIDPKYHELILSRLKNGKIKEKYKLQFRKNKKESQMSSLPLF
;
A
#
# COMPACT_ATOMS: atom_id res chain seq x y z
N MET A 1 -18.69 -24.90 28.99
CA MET A 1 -17.66 -25.66 29.75
C MET A 1 -16.64 -26.28 28.77
N LEU A 2 -15.34 -26.28 29.11
CA LEU A 2 -14.28 -26.84 28.26
C LEU A 2 -14.01 -28.31 28.58
N THR A 3 -13.76 -29.13 27.55
CA THR A 3 -13.25 -30.50 27.76
C THR A 3 -11.82 -30.48 28.30
N PRO A 4 -11.34 -31.55 28.97
CA PRO A 4 -9.96 -31.62 29.46
C PRO A 4 -8.92 -31.35 28.37
N LYS A 5 -9.19 -31.79 27.13
CA LYS A 5 -8.31 -31.59 25.97
C LYS A 5 -8.34 -30.15 25.45
N GLN A 6 -9.52 -29.54 25.38
CA GLN A 6 -9.68 -28.11 25.03
C GLN A 6 -8.97 -27.21 26.05
N LYS A 7 -9.07 -27.51 27.35
CA LYS A 7 -8.37 -26.76 28.41
C LYS A 7 -6.85 -26.86 28.25
N LYS A 8 -6.30 -28.05 27.98
CA LYS A 8 -4.86 -28.23 27.72
C LYS A 8 -4.38 -27.46 26.51
N ILE A 9 -5.14 -27.49 25.40
CA ILE A 9 -4.82 -26.73 24.18
C ILE A 9 -4.85 -25.22 24.46
N PHE A 10 -5.86 -24.73 25.18
CA PHE A 10 -5.95 -23.33 25.57
C PHE A 10 -4.77 -22.87 26.45
N GLU A 11 -4.41 -23.64 27.47
CA GLU A 11 -3.25 -23.32 28.33
C GLU A 11 -1.92 -23.38 27.56
N TYR A 12 -1.77 -24.32 26.63
CA TYR A 12 -0.59 -24.35 25.75
C TYR A 12 -0.50 -23.12 24.86
N ILE A 13 -1.60 -22.73 24.21
CA ILE A 13 -1.66 -21.50 23.40
C ILE A 13 -1.30 -20.28 24.27
N LYS A 14 -1.86 -20.19 25.48
CA LYS A 14 -1.59 -19.10 26.42
C LYS A 14 -0.12 -19.05 26.87
N LYS A 15 0.47 -20.21 27.20
CA LYS A 15 1.88 -20.31 27.59
C LYS A 15 2.80 -19.95 26.42
N TYR A 16 2.51 -20.47 25.24
CA TYR A 16 3.30 -20.23 24.03
C TYR A 16 3.31 -18.74 23.66
N ILE A 17 2.15 -18.07 23.74
CA ILE A 17 2.03 -16.62 23.53
C ILE A 17 2.85 -15.84 24.55
N LYS A 18 2.81 -16.26 25.83
CA LYS A 18 3.59 -15.59 26.90
C LYS A 18 5.10 -15.71 26.70
N GLU A 19 5.58 -16.80 26.12
CA GLU A 19 7.01 -17.07 25.95
C GLU A 19 7.58 -16.53 24.63
N ASN A 20 6.75 -16.40 23.60
CA ASN A 20 7.21 -16.10 22.24
C ASN A 20 6.65 -14.80 21.65
N ASP A 21 5.74 -14.12 22.35
CA ASP A 21 5.02 -12.93 21.87
C ASP A 21 4.19 -13.15 20.57
N TYR A 22 3.94 -14.40 20.17
CA TYR A 22 3.04 -14.77 19.07
C TYR A 22 2.28 -16.08 19.34
N SER A 23 1.13 -16.27 18.69
CA SER A 23 0.33 -17.51 18.80
C SER A 23 1.02 -18.68 18.09
N PRO A 24 1.01 -19.90 18.66
CA PRO A 24 1.48 -21.08 17.95
C PRO A 24 0.58 -21.33 16.74
N SER A 25 1.20 -21.78 15.65
CA SER A 25 0.51 -22.28 14.45
C SER A 25 -0.26 -23.57 14.75
N LEU A 26 -1.23 -23.90 13.90
CA LEU A 26 -1.95 -25.18 13.99
C LEU A 26 -1.01 -26.38 13.92
N GLU A 27 0.13 -26.24 13.24
CA GLU A 27 1.15 -27.29 13.13
C GLU A 27 2.03 -27.40 14.38
N GLU A 28 2.32 -26.30 15.07
CA GLU A 28 3.03 -26.31 16.36
C GLU A 28 2.15 -26.87 17.47
N ILE A 29 0.87 -26.53 17.49
CA ILE A 29 -0.11 -27.14 18.41
C ILE A 29 -0.26 -28.64 18.08
N GLY A 30 -0.34 -29.00 16.79
CA GLY A 30 -0.40 -30.38 16.33
C GLY A 30 0.81 -31.22 16.75
N ARG A 31 2.03 -30.67 16.56
CA ARG A 31 3.27 -31.31 17.02
C ARG A 31 3.31 -31.51 18.53
N HIS A 32 2.90 -30.50 19.31
CA HIS A 32 2.93 -30.58 20.77
C HIS A 32 1.95 -31.61 21.34
N PHE A 33 0.73 -31.67 20.79
CA PHE A 33 -0.32 -32.59 21.27
C PHE A 33 -0.40 -33.91 20.51
N LYS A 34 0.49 -34.15 19.53
CA LYS A 34 0.47 -35.29 18.59
C LYS A 34 -0.91 -35.44 17.93
N LEU A 35 -1.42 -34.33 17.39
CA LEU A 35 -2.72 -34.24 16.72
C LEU A 35 -2.55 -33.84 15.27
N VAL A 36 -3.42 -34.36 14.41
CA VAL A 36 -3.52 -33.92 13.01
C VAL A 36 -4.12 -32.51 12.93
N LYS A 37 -3.70 -31.75 11.91
CA LYS A 37 -4.05 -30.33 11.73
C LYS A 37 -5.56 -30.06 11.73
N SER A 38 -6.36 -30.96 11.16
CA SER A 38 -7.83 -30.86 11.15
C SER A 38 -8.45 -30.94 12.55
N THR A 39 -7.97 -31.84 13.41
CA THR A 39 -8.43 -31.98 14.80
C THR A 39 -8.03 -30.77 15.65
N VAL A 40 -6.83 -30.24 15.43
CA VAL A 40 -6.38 -29.00 16.09
C VAL A 40 -7.27 -27.83 15.67
N HIS A 41 -7.53 -27.69 14.38
CA HIS A 41 -8.42 -26.64 13.84
C HIS A 41 -9.79 -26.71 14.50
N GLN A 42 -10.39 -27.91 14.60
CA GLN A 42 -11.69 -28.10 15.25
C GLN A 42 -11.67 -27.65 16.73
N HIS A 43 -10.64 -28.04 17.50
CA HIS A 43 -10.52 -27.61 18.90
C HIS A 43 -10.34 -26.10 19.04
N VAL A 44 -9.56 -25.47 18.16
CA VAL A 44 -9.34 -24.02 18.13
C VAL A 44 -10.63 -23.28 17.78
N GLU A 45 -11.39 -23.73 16.79
CA GLU A 45 -12.69 -23.14 16.44
C GLU A 45 -13.71 -23.30 17.57
N THR A 46 -13.81 -24.46 18.21
CA THR A 46 -14.71 -24.61 19.38
C THR A 46 -14.30 -23.72 20.56
N LEU A 47 -12.99 -23.49 20.75
CA LEU A 47 -12.51 -22.53 21.76
C LEU A 47 -12.88 -21.10 21.40
N LYS A 48 -12.94 -20.75 20.10
CA LYS A 48 -13.41 -19.46 19.61
C LYS A 48 -14.90 -19.27 19.81
N GLU A 49 -15.71 -20.24 19.39
CA GLU A 49 -17.17 -20.22 19.56
C GLU A 49 -17.58 -20.08 21.04
N LYS A 50 -16.81 -20.70 21.93
CA LYS A 50 -17.02 -20.62 23.38
C LYS A 50 -16.45 -19.35 24.02
N GLY A 51 -15.92 -18.41 23.24
CA GLY A 51 -15.39 -17.13 23.71
C GLY A 51 -14.06 -17.22 24.48
N TYR A 52 -13.37 -18.36 24.45
CA TYR A 52 -12.05 -18.50 25.06
C TYR A 52 -10.94 -18.00 24.15
N LEU A 53 -11.19 -17.94 22.83
CA LEU A 53 -10.30 -17.33 21.85
C LEU A 53 -11.10 -16.29 21.06
N ASN A 54 -10.74 -15.01 21.16
CA ASN A 54 -11.42 -13.99 20.37
C ASN A 54 -10.97 -14.04 18.91
N LYS A 55 -11.87 -13.65 18.01
CA LYS A 55 -11.65 -13.57 16.56
C LYS A 55 -10.53 -12.54 16.30
N LEU A 56 -9.31 -13.05 16.23
CA LEU A 56 -8.17 -12.36 15.69
C LEU A 56 -8.03 -12.81 14.24
N ASP A 57 -8.05 -11.82 13.35
CA ASP A 57 -7.95 -11.97 11.91
C ASP A 57 -6.86 -12.97 11.53
N TYR A 58 -7.20 -13.90 10.64
CA TYR A 58 -6.22 -14.72 9.92
C TYR A 58 -5.45 -13.85 8.92
N GLN A 59 -4.68 -12.88 9.42
CA GLN A 59 -3.57 -12.27 8.72
C GLN A 59 -2.30 -12.47 9.53
N ALA A 60 -1.27 -12.94 8.83
CA ALA A 60 0.04 -13.21 9.38
C ALA A 60 0.55 -12.06 10.26
N ARG A 61 0.95 -12.43 11.48
CA ARG A 61 1.87 -11.69 12.37
C ARG A 61 1.65 -10.17 12.38
N THR A 62 0.74 -9.68 13.22
CA THR A 62 0.88 -8.46 14.04
C THR A 62 -0.40 -8.31 14.85
N ILE A 63 -0.39 -8.60 16.15
CA ILE A 63 -1.51 -8.22 17.02
C ILE A 63 -0.95 -7.60 18.29
N GLU A 64 -1.34 -6.34 18.49
CA GLU A 64 -0.96 -5.47 19.59
C GLU A 64 -1.46 -6.01 20.93
N ILE A 65 -0.62 -5.86 21.95
CA ILE A 65 -0.93 -6.15 23.34
C ILE A 65 -2.07 -5.22 23.79
N SER A 66 -3.30 -5.73 23.85
CA SER A 66 -4.33 -5.12 24.69
C SER A 66 -4.17 -5.66 26.10
N GLU A 67 -3.80 -4.80 27.04
CA GLU A 67 -3.84 -5.10 28.46
C GLU A 67 -5.27 -5.50 28.86
N ASN A 68 -5.53 -6.81 28.95
CA ASN A 68 -6.78 -7.33 29.50
C ASN A 68 -6.77 -7.19 31.02
N LYS A 69 -6.96 -5.95 31.51
CA LYS A 69 -7.68 -5.74 32.77
C LYS A 69 -9.17 -5.60 32.43
N LYS A 70 -9.90 -6.70 32.61
CA LYS A 70 -11.36 -6.79 32.82
C LYS A 70 -12.25 -5.87 31.96
N TYR A 71 -12.65 -6.35 30.78
CA TYR A 71 -13.82 -5.84 30.05
C TYR A 71 -15.18 -6.17 30.72
N SER A 72 -15.19 -6.75 31.93
CA SER A 72 -16.42 -7.07 32.67
C SER A 72 -17.10 -5.86 33.34
N ASP A 73 -16.49 -4.67 33.25
CA ASP A 73 -16.88 -3.49 34.01
C ASP A 73 -17.24 -2.28 33.14
N LEU A 74 -17.67 -2.48 31.88
CA LEU A 74 -18.23 -1.40 31.05
C LEU A 74 -19.76 -1.37 31.21
N VAL A 75 -20.31 -0.15 31.34
CA VAL A 75 -21.76 0.11 31.38
C VAL A 75 -22.10 1.03 30.21
N VAL A 76 -23.17 0.68 29.51
CA VAL A 76 -23.71 1.48 28.41
C VAL A 76 -24.67 2.52 28.98
N ILE A 77 -24.44 3.80 28.66
CA ILE A 77 -25.34 4.91 29.04
C ILE A 77 -25.74 5.72 27.80
N PRO A 78 -26.94 6.33 27.78
CA PRO A 78 -27.39 7.11 26.64
C PRO A 78 -26.66 8.46 26.55
N LEU A 79 -26.30 8.88 25.34
CA LEU A 79 -25.80 10.21 25.00
C LEU A 79 -26.99 11.05 24.50
N LEU A 80 -27.48 11.96 25.34
CA LEU A 80 -28.75 12.68 25.13
C LEU A 80 -28.61 13.98 24.33
N GLY A 81 -27.48 14.19 23.64
CA GLY A 81 -27.25 15.36 22.78
C GLY A 81 -26.11 16.27 23.24
N THR A 82 -26.17 17.54 22.84
CA THR A 82 -25.14 18.56 23.10
C THR A 82 -25.66 19.64 24.05
N ILE A 83 -24.88 20.04 25.05
CA ILE A 83 -25.23 21.08 26.02
C ILE A 83 -24.58 22.42 25.65
N ALA A 84 -25.36 23.52 25.75
CA ALA A 84 -25.13 24.91 25.31
C ALA A 84 -25.84 25.38 24.01
N ALA A 85 -27.06 24.88 23.74
CA ALA A 85 -27.98 25.45 22.75
C ALA A 85 -29.42 25.49 23.30
N GLY A 86 -30.14 26.61 23.06
CA GLY A 86 -31.42 26.98 23.67
C GLY A 86 -32.67 26.26 23.13
N GLN A 87 -32.71 24.93 23.19
CA GLN A 87 -33.95 24.17 23.08
C GLN A 87 -34.09 23.15 24.21
N PRO A 88 -35.32 22.87 24.68
CA PRO A 88 -35.56 21.89 25.73
C PRO A 88 -35.11 20.49 25.29
N ILE A 89 -34.60 19.68 26.23
CA ILE A 89 -34.36 18.26 26.00
C ILE A 89 -35.74 17.56 25.97
N GLU A 90 -36.41 17.60 24.82
CA GLU A 90 -37.55 16.72 24.51
C GLU A 90 -37.14 15.70 23.45
N ALA A 91 -37.43 14.44 23.76
CA ALA A 91 -37.25 13.18 23.02
C ALA A 91 -36.61 13.26 21.61
N ILE A 92 -35.28 13.08 21.56
CA ILE A 92 -34.59 12.64 20.33
C ILE A 92 -34.66 11.11 20.28
N GLU A 93 -35.34 10.56 19.28
CA GLU A 93 -35.59 9.11 19.13
C GLU A 93 -34.33 8.30 18.74
N ASP A 94 -33.27 8.95 18.24
CA ASP A 94 -31.98 8.30 17.98
C ASP A 94 -31.06 8.36 19.23
N LYS A 95 -31.12 7.32 20.05
CA LYS A 95 -30.25 7.16 21.22
C LYS A 95 -28.84 6.75 20.77
N GLU A 96 -27.96 7.72 20.52
CA GLU A 96 -26.52 7.43 20.56
C GLU A 96 -26.16 6.92 21.96
N ILE A 97 -25.32 5.88 22.02
CA ILE A 97 -24.88 5.26 23.29
C ILE A 97 -23.36 5.39 23.45
N ILE A 98 -22.89 5.49 24.68
CA ILE A 98 -21.47 5.45 25.02
C ILE A 98 -21.16 4.36 26.04
N GLU A 99 -19.97 3.77 25.93
CA GLU A 99 -19.45 2.78 26.89
C GLU A 99 -18.58 3.49 27.94
N VAL A 100 -18.95 3.33 29.21
CA VAL A 100 -18.24 3.97 30.35
C VAL A 100 -17.83 2.91 31.37
N PRO A 101 -16.57 2.89 31.83
CA PRO A 101 -16.14 2.06 32.95
C PRO A 101 -16.99 2.29 34.22
N LYS A 102 -17.41 1.22 34.90
CA LYS A 102 -18.15 1.26 36.19
C LYS A 102 -17.44 2.10 37.24
N SER A 103 -16.11 2.13 37.22
CA SER A 103 -15.31 2.96 38.14
C SER A 103 -15.51 4.46 37.93
N GLN A 104 -16.01 4.88 36.77
CA GLN A 104 -16.33 6.27 36.43
C GLN A 104 -17.82 6.60 36.58
N LEU A 105 -18.63 5.64 37.04
CA LEU A 105 -20.04 5.81 37.38
C LEU A 105 -20.22 5.79 38.89
N SER A 106 -21.31 6.39 39.37
CA SER A 106 -21.70 6.22 40.77
C SER A 106 -22.25 4.81 41.01
N LYS A 107 -22.12 4.30 42.25
CA LYS A 107 -22.52 2.93 42.61
C LYS A 107 -24.01 2.63 42.40
N SER A 108 -24.86 3.67 42.31
CA SER A 108 -26.30 3.56 42.13
C SER A 108 -26.86 4.82 41.48
N GLY A 109 -27.93 4.67 40.69
CA GLY A 109 -28.64 5.78 40.03
C GLY A 109 -28.57 5.72 38.50
N GLU A 110 -29.51 6.39 37.84
CA GLU A 110 -29.53 6.53 36.39
C GLU A 110 -28.44 7.51 35.93
N HIS A 111 -27.74 7.16 34.85
CA HIS A 111 -26.69 7.98 34.27
C HIS A 111 -26.97 8.24 32.79
N PHE A 112 -26.57 9.41 32.32
CA PHE A 112 -26.60 9.78 30.90
C PHE A 112 -25.39 10.66 30.59
N ALA A 113 -25.11 10.84 29.31
CA ALA A 113 -24.02 11.68 28.85
C ALA A 113 -24.52 12.84 27.99
N LEU A 114 -23.76 13.93 27.96
CA LEU A 114 -23.96 15.06 27.06
C LEU A 114 -22.61 15.48 26.47
N LYS A 115 -22.62 15.90 25.21
CA LYS A 115 -21.46 16.54 24.57
C LYS A 115 -21.43 18.02 24.92
N VAL A 116 -20.29 18.54 25.35
CA VAL A 116 -20.14 19.95 25.72
C VAL A 116 -19.95 20.81 24.48
N SER A 117 -20.70 21.91 24.39
CA SER A 117 -20.46 23.00 23.44
C SER A 117 -20.08 24.28 24.20
N GLY A 118 -19.01 24.95 23.77
CA GLY A 118 -18.51 26.18 24.37
C GLY A 118 -17.62 26.00 25.61
N ASP A 119 -17.13 27.13 26.12
CA ASP A 119 -16.01 27.17 27.07
C ASP A 119 -16.41 27.62 28.48
N SER A 120 -17.69 27.47 28.85
CA SER A 120 -18.19 28.03 30.12
C SER A 120 -17.62 27.37 31.37
N MET A 121 -17.06 26.17 31.25
CA MET A 121 -16.62 25.34 32.37
C MET A 121 -15.12 25.00 32.31
N ILE A 122 -14.33 25.76 31.56
CA ILE A 122 -12.89 25.51 31.36
C ILE A 122 -12.09 25.47 32.67
N GLY A 123 -12.46 26.26 33.69
CA GLY A 123 -11.82 26.26 35.01
C GLY A 123 -12.10 25.00 35.83
N GLU A 124 -13.07 24.17 35.41
CA GLU A 124 -13.30 22.82 35.94
C GLU A 124 -12.66 21.74 35.04
N GLY A 125 -11.83 22.14 34.08
CA GLY A 125 -11.20 21.23 33.12
C GLY A 125 -12.18 20.62 32.10
N ILE A 126 -13.34 21.24 31.90
CA ILE A 126 -14.35 20.84 30.91
C ILE A 126 -14.22 21.77 29.69
N SER A 127 -13.81 21.21 28.56
CA SER A 127 -13.57 21.96 27.32
C SER A 127 -14.64 21.68 26.27
N ASN A 128 -14.79 22.60 25.30
CA ASN A 128 -15.63 22.38 24.13
C ASN A 128 -15.30 21.06 23.42
N GLY A 129 -16.31 20.23 23.15
CA GLY A 129 -16.18 18.91 22.52
C GLY A 129 -16.02 17.73 23.48
N ASP A 130 -15.79 17.98 24.78
CA ASP A 130 -15.74 16.93 25.80
C ASP A 130 -17.11 16.23 25.97
N ILE A 131 -17.09 14.99 26.46
CA ILE A 131 -18.31 14.28 26.87
C ILE A 131 -18.36 14.28 28.39
N VAL A 132 -19.40 14.86 28.97
CA VAL A 132 -19.65 14.81 30.42
C VAL A 132 -20.61 13.68 30.73
N VAL A 133 -20.35 12.95 31.81
CA VAL A 133 -21.26 11.94 32.36
C VAL A 133 -21.99 12.53 33.55
N ILE A 134 -23.31 12.38 33.54
CA ILE A 134 -24.24 12.98 34.49
C ILE A 134 -24.98 11.88 35.24
N ARG A 135 -25.06 12.01 36.56
CA ARG A 135 -26.00 11.24 37.39
C ARG A 135 -27.31 12.01 37.48
N LYS A 136 -28.41 11.39 37.06
CA LYS A 136 -29.75 11.99 37.09
C LYS A 136 -30.21 12.14 38.55
N GLN A 137 -30.50 13.38 38.96
CA GLN A 137 -30.97 13.70 40.31
C GLN A 137 -31.63 15.08 40.32
N PRO A 138 -32.68 15.30 41.13
CA PRO A 138 -33.46 16.55 41.14
C PRO A 138 -32.85 17.67 42.00
N THR A 139 -31.79 17.39 42.75
CA THR A 139 -31.18 18.31 43.71
C THR A 139 -29.66 18.27 43.63
N ALA A 140 -29.01 19.36 44.06
CA ALA A 140 -27.56 19.48 44.15
C ALA A 140 -27.15 20.41 45.31
N GLU A 141 -25.91 20.23 45.77
CA GLU A 141 -25.27 21.05 46.81
C GLU A 141 -24.56 22.27 46.21
N ASN A 142 -24.28 23.26 47.05
CA ASN A 142 -23.60 24.48 46.63
C ASN A 142 -22.18 24.17 46.12
N GLY A 143 -21.85 24.69 44.95
CA GLY A 143 -20.56 24.51 44.29
C GLY A 143 -20.48 23.29 43.36
N GLU A 144 -21.51 22.44 43.32
CA GLU A 144 -21.53 21.29 42.41
C GLU A 144 -21.80 21.71 40.96
N THR A 145 -21.12 21.06 40.02
CA THR A 145 -21.36 21.23 38.58
C THR A 145 -22.59 20.43 38.15
N VAL A 146 -23.61 21.13 37.67
CA VAL A 146 -24.92 20.56 37.34
C VAL A 146 -25.36 20.90 35.93
N VAL A 147 -26.24 20.05 35.39
CA VAL A 147 -27.11 20.37 34.26
C VAL A 147 -28.38 20.97 34.81
N ALA A 148 -28.60 22.26 34.54
CA ALA A 148 -29.77 23.01 34.98
C ALA A 148 -30.64 23.40 33.78
N LEU A 149 -31.95 23.20 33.92
CA LEU A 149 -32.98 23.68 33.01
C LEU A 149 -33.56 24.98 33.58
N LEU A 150 -33.48 26.05 32.79
CA LEU A 150 -34.03 27.37 33.10
C LEU A 150 -35.46 27.52 32.55
N ASN A 151 -36.21 28.50 33.05
CA ASN A 151 -37.62 28.73 32.67
C ASN A 151 -37.82 29.00 31.17
N ASP A 152 -36.79 29.47 30.46
CA ASP A 152 -36.80 29.69 29.01
C ASP A 152 -36.53 28.40 28.20
N ASN A 153 -36.67 27.23 28.84
CA ASN A 153 -36.31 25.91 28.31
C ASN A 153 -34.82 25.76 27.89
N GLU A 154 -33.95 26.65 28.39
CA GLU A 154 -32.51 26.58 28.13
C GLU A 154 -31.83 25.59 29.09
N VAL A 155 -31.04 24.67 28.53
CA VAL A 155 -30.22 23.74 29.32
C VAL A 155 -28.77 24.23 29.38
N THR A 156 -28.27 24.43 30.59
CA THR A 156 -26.92 24.96 30.82
C THR A 156 -26.11 24.08 31.78
N LEU A 157 -24.78 24.12 31.61
CA LEU A 157 -23.81 23.48 32.49
C LEU A 157 -23.09 24.55 33.32
N LYS A 158 -23.29 24.56 34.65
CA LYS A 158 -22.78 25.58 35.59
C LYS A 158 -22.58 25.00 36.99
N LYS A 159 -21.84 25.71 37.85
CA LYS A 159 -21.87 25.47 39.31
C LYS A 159 -23.10 26.10 39.91
N ILE A 160 -23.85 25.37 40.72
CA ILE A 160 -25.06 25.89 41.37
C ILE A 160 -24.75 26.40 42.79
N TYR A 161 -25.35 27.52 43.18
CA TYR A 161 -25.33 28.05 44.53
C TYR A 161 -26.73 28.52 44.91
N ARG A 162 -27.22 28.11 46.08
CA ARG A 162 -28.46 28.60 46.68
C ARG A 162 -28.20 29.93 47.36
N GLU A 163 -28.97 30.94 47.00
CA GLU A 163 -28.91 32.31 47.51
C GLU A 163 -30.24 32.65 48.20
N LYS A 164 -30.30 33.73 49.00
CA LYS A 164 -31.52 34.10 49.75
C LYS A 164 -32.75 34.30 48.85
N ASN A 165 -32.57 34.72 47.60
CA ASN A 165 -33.63 35.05 46.65
C ASN A 165 -33.62 34.17 45.39
N GLY A 166 -33.13 32.92 45.49
CA GLY A 166 -33.14 31.95 44.39
C GLY A 166 -31.81 31.21 44.23
N PHE A 167 -31.35 31.10 43.00
CA PHE A 167 -30.17 30.35 42.62
C PHE A 167 -29.21 31.20 41.79
N ARG A 168 -27.92 31.03 42.04
CA ARG A 168 -26.82 31.53 41.21
C ARG A 168 -26.17 30.36 40.47
N LEU A 169 -26.17 30.42 39.15
CA LEU A 169 -25.45 29.51 38.26
C LEU A 169 -24.14 30.18 37.82
N GLN A 170 -23.04 29.70 38.38
CA GLN A 170 -21.71 30.25 38.21
C GLN A 170 -20.95 29.51 37.10
N PRO A 171 -20.50 30.20 36.03
CA PRO A 171 -19.55 29.63 35.09
C PRO A 171 -18.18 29.45 35.77
N ALA A 172 -17.45 28.41 35.37
CA ALA A 172 -16.03 28.26 35.70
C ALA A 172 -15.13 28.88 34.62
N ASN A 173 -15.63 29.90 33.91
CA ASN A 173 -14.87 30.73 32.99
C ASN A 173 -14.89 32.17 33.52
N PRO A 174 -13.73 32.75 33.90
CA PRO A 174 -13.66 34.10 34.46
C PRO A 174 -14.23 35.20 33.55
N ASN A 175 -14.29 34.95 32.24
CA ASN A 175 -14.79 35.91 31.25
C ASN A 175 -16.33 35.89 31.09
N LEU A 176 -17.03 35.00 31.80
CA LEU A 176 -18.49 34.88 31.74
C LEU A 176 -19.13 35.32 33.05
N LYS A 177 -20.28 36.01 32.94
CA LYS A 177 -21.03 36.48 34.12
C LYS A 177 -21.90 35.35 34.71
N PRO A 178 -22.14 35.35 36.03
CA PRO A 178 -23.10 34.42 36.65
C PRO A 178 -24.54 34.68 36.19
N ILE A 179 -25.35 33.63 36.14
CA ILE A 179 -26.79 33.70 35.87
C ILE A 179 -27.53 33.61 37.21
N PHE A 180 -28.48 34.50 37.45
CA PHE A 180 -29.32 34.48 38.65
C PHE A 180 -30.77 34.19 38.24
N THR A 181 -31.40 33.21 38.90
CA THR A 181 -32.79 32.84 38.64
C THR A 181 -33.52 32.52 39.95
N LYS A 182 -34.83 32.76 40.00
CA LYS A 182 -35.66 32.37 41.15
C LYS A 182 -35.97 30.88 41.15
N GLU A 183 -36.12 30.30 39.96
CA GLU A 183 -36.53 28.91 39.75
C GLU A 183 -35.65 28.26 38.68
N LEU A 184 -35.35 26.99 38.88
CA LEU A 184 -34.67 26.12 37.90
C LEU A 184 -35.00 24.66 38.23
N ALA A 185 -34.87 23.78 37.25
CA ALA A 185 -34.89 22.34 37.47
C ALA A 185 -33.49 21.74 37.29
N VAL A 186 -32.98 21.04 38.30
CA VAL A 186 -31.73 20.27 38.17
C VAL A 186 -32.04 18.95 37.46
N GLN A 187 -31.43 18.74 36.30
CA GLN A 187 -31.56 17.49 35.54
C GLN A 187 -30.56 16.43 36.02
N GLY A 188 -29.41 16.87 36.55
CA GLY A 188 -28.44 15.97 37.17
C GLY A 188 -27.10 16.63 37.50
N LYS A 189 -26.24 15.87 38.18
CA LYS A 189 -24.90 16.27 38.62
C LYS A 189 -23.84 15.65 37.71
N VAL A 190 -22.84 16.43 37.28
CA VAL A 190 -21.68 15.91 36.55
C VAL A 190 -20.79 15.10 37.49
N ILE A 191 -20.43 13.88 37.07
CA ILE A 191 -19.59 12.97 37.84
C ILE A 191 -18.21 12.74 37.23
N THR A 192 -18.08 12.79 35.90
CA THR A 192 -16.79 12.64 35.22
C THR A 192 -16.83 13.29 33.83
N VAL A 193 -15.65 13.54 33.28
CA VAL A 193 -15.42 13.99 31.91
C VAL A 193 -14.69 12.89 31.14
N ILE A 194 -15.14 12.58 29.93
CA ILE A 194 -14.53 11.61 29.02
C ILE A 194 -13.96 12.40 27.83
N ARG A 195 -12.63 12.36 27.67
CA ARG A 195 -11.93 12.89 26.51
C ARG A 195 -11.68 11.76 25.52
N LYS A 196 -11.97 11.98 24.23
CA LYS A 196 -11.87 10.93 23.21
C LYS A 196 -10.45 10.35 23.14
N PHE A 197 -10.28 9.11 23.59
CA PHE A 197 -9.08 8.27 23.42
C PHE A 197 -8.68 8.00 21.95
N LYS A 198 -9.47 8.47 20.98
CA LYS A 198 -9.31 8.18 19.55
C LYS A 198 -8.08 8.88 18.94
N GLU A 199 -7.80 10.10 19.36
CA GLU A 199 -6.71 10.94 18.82
C GLU A 199 -5.31 10.41 19.18
N LEU A 200 -5.12 9.89 20.40
CA LEU A 200 -3.84 9.32 20.83
C LEU A 200 -3.52 8.00 20.12
N LYS A 201 -4.53 7.20 19.75
CA LYS A 201 -4.33 5.98 18.96
C LYS A 201 -3.95 6.30 17.51
N GLU A 202 -4.58 7.30 16.92
CA GLU A 202 -4.26 7.75 15.57
C GLU A 202 -2.84 8.35 15.48
N LEU A 203 -2.44 9.13 16.48
CA LEU A 203 -1.08 9.68 16.57
C LEU A 203 0.00 8.61 16.76
N LYS A 204 -0.24 7.59 17.61
CA LYS A 204 0.70 6.47 17.76
C LYS A 204 0.81 5.64 16.49
N LYS A 205 -0.31 5.47 15.77
CA LYS A 205 -0.34 4.75 14.49
C LYS A 205 0.41 5.51 13.40
N SER A 206 0.29 6.83 13.33
CA SER A 206 1.04 7.64 12.36
C SER A 206 2.54 7.59 12.63
N ILE A 207 2.98 7.79 13.88
CA ILE A 207 4.41 7.71 14.27
C ILE A 207 5.00 6.33 13.91
N LYS A 208 4.34 5.24 14.29
CA LYS A 208 4.81 3.87 13.98
C LYS A 208 4.85 3.60 12.48
N THR A 209 3.96 4.19 11.69
CA THR A 209 3.98 4.09 10.22
C THR A 209 5.19 4.83 9.64
N GLU A 210 5.49 6.00 10.19
CA GLU A 210 6.59 6.86 9.75
C GLU A 210 7.96 6.27 10.11
N GLU A 211 8.11 5.72 11.33
CA GLU A 211 9.31 4.97 11.75
C GLU A 211 9.57 3.75 10.86
N ASN A 212 8.53 2.97 10.55
CA ASN A 212 8.65 1.82 9.65
C ASN A 212 9.05 2.24 8.23
N LYS A 213 8.54 3.38 7.76
CA LYS A 213 8.91 3.94 6.46
C LYS A 213 10.39 4.34 6.43
N ILE A 214 10.87 5.07 7.45
CA ILE A 214 12.27 5.49 7.58
C ILE A 214 13.20 4.29 7.66
N LYS A 215 12.85 3.26 8.45
CA LYS A 215 13.64 2.02 8.55
C LYS A 215 13.79 1.36 7.19
N LYS A 216 12.69 1.24 6.44
CA LYS A 216 12.68 0.63 5.11
C LYS A 216 13.47 1.42 4.07
N GLU A 217 13.43 2.75 4.15
CA GLU A 217 14.24 3.62 3.29
C GLU A 217 15.74 3.43 3.57
N ARG A 218 16.15 3.34 4.84
CA ARG A 218 17.54 3.04 5.23
C ARG A 218 18.02 1.67 4.79
N GLU A 219 17.16 0.64 4.88
CA GLU A 219 17.49 -0.71 4.41
C GLU A 219 17.70 -0.77 2.89
N LEU A 220 17.01 0.10 2.12
CA LEU A 220 17.10 0.11 0.66
C LEU A 220 18.22 1.01 0.13
N GLU A 221 18.65 2.01 0.90
CA GLU A 221 19.69 2.98 0.53
C GLU A 221 20.95 2.34 -0.10
N PRO A 222 21.49 1.22 0.41
CA PRO A 222 22.65 0.56 -0.19
C PRO A 222 22.43 0.03 -1.61
N TYR A 223 21.18 -0.12 -2.07
CA TYR A 223 20.85 -0.69 -3.38
C TYR A 223 20.58 0.37 -4.45
N LEU A 224 20.25 1.59 -4.04
CA LEU A 224 19.75 2.63 -4.94
C LEU A 224 20.82 3.09 -5.93
N ASN A 225 20.41 3.21 -7.20
CA ASN A 225 21.24 3.62 -8.33
C ASN A 225 22.46 2.74 -8.57
N LYS A 226 22.32 1.43 -8.31
CA LYS A 226 23.39 0.44 -8.53
C LYS A 226 23.01 -0.62 -9.54
N VAL A 227 24.03 -1.12 -10.21
CA VAL A 227 23.98 -2.26 -11.13
C VAL A 227 24.93 -3.31 -10.60
N TYR A 228 24.39 -4.45 -10.21
CA TYR A 228 25.15 -5.56 -9.63
C TYR A 228 25.63 -6.50 -10.73
N LEU A 229 26.89 -6.96 -10.64
CA LEU A 229 27.39 -8.03 -11.48
C LEU A 229 26.99 -9.38 -10.88
N GLY A 230 26.07 -10.09 -11.51
CA GLY A 230 25.57 -11.38 -11.03
C GLY A 230 24.14 -11.70 -11.47
N ASP A 231 23.61 -12.81 -10.95
CA ASP A 231 22.26 -13.28 -11.23
C ASP A 231 21.20 -12.39 -10.54
N ILE A 232 20.14 -12.05 -11.27
CA ILE A 232 19.04 -11.25 -10.75
C ILE A 232 18.30 -11.93 -9.59
N MET A 233 18.21 -13.25 -9.56
CA MET A 233 17.57 -14.00 -8.49
C MET A 233 18.31 -13.83 -7.16
N ASP A 234 19.64 -13.74 -7.20
CA ASP A 234 20.45 -13.50 -6.00
C ASP A 234 20.26 -12.07 -5.47
N LEU A 235 20.09 -11.10 -6.37
CA LEU A 235 19.75 -9.73 -5.98
C LEU A 235 18.34 -9.63 -5.42
N LEU A 236 17.35 -10.23 -6.09
CA LEU A 236 15.95 -10.25 -5.65
C LEU A 236 15.83 -10.77 -4.21
N LYS A 237 16.47 -11.90 -3.89
CA LYS A 237 16.46 -12.49 -2.55
C LYS A 237 17.01 -11.58 -1.45
N LYS A 238 17.89 -10.62 -1.79
CA LYS A 238 18.46 -9.65 -0.84
C LYS A 238 17.60 -8.41 -0.67
N LEU A 239 16.72 -8.11 -1.63
CA LEU A 239 15.86 -6.93 -1.58
C LEU A 239 14.69 -7.14 -0.59
N PRO A 240 14.36 -6.13 0.23
CA PRO A 240 13.21 -6.18 1.12
C PRO A 240 11.89 -6.33 0.36
N ASP A 241 10.87 -6.89 1.03
CA ASP A 241 9.53 -6.98 0.47
C ASP A 241 8.96 -5.59 0.19
N LYS A 242 8.15 -5.44 -0.88
CA LYS A 242 7.40 -4.21 -1.17
C LYS A 242 8.26 -2.93 -1.15
N CYS A 243 9.45 -2.97 -1.75
CA CYS A 243 10.42 -1.88 -1.72
C CYS A 243 10.50 -1.07 -3.03
N VAL A 244 10.00 -1.59 -4.16
CA VAL A 244 10.10 -0.90 -5.47
C VAL A 244 8.73 -0.48 -6.04
N ASP A 245 8.68 0.65 -6.74
CA ASP A 245 7.45 1.21 -7.32
C ASP A 245 7.11 0.60 -8.69
N MET A 246 8.13 0.23 -9.46
CA MET A 246 7.97 -0.40 -10.76
C MET A 246 9.04 -1.46 -10.97
N ILE A 247 8.66 -2.54 -11.65
CA ILE A 247 9.59 -3.56 -12.13
C ILE A 247 9.43 -3.69 -13.64
N PHE A 248 10.54 -3.72 -14.36
CA PHE A 248 10.58 -4.02 -15.79
C PHE A 248 11.45 -5.25 -16.04
N GLY A 249 10.85 -6.27 -16.64
CA GLY A 249 11.50 -7.52 -17.00
C GLY A 249 11.52 -7.74 -18.50
N ASP A 250 12.73 -7.95 -19.03
CA ASP A 250 13.02 -8.41 -20.39
C ASP A 250 14.00 -9.60 -20.33
N PRO A 251 13.53 -10.80 -19.90
CA PRO A 251 14.39 -11.97 -19.77
C PRO A 251 14.88 -12.47 -21.14
N ASP A 252 15.90 -13.33 -21.15
CA ASP A 252 16.16 -14.16 -22.34
C ASP A 252 14.90 -14.98 -22.67
N TYR A 253 14.53 -15.08 -23.94
CA TYR A 253 13.27 -15.71 -24.34
C TYR A 253 13.36 -17.23 -24.60
N ASN A 254 14.47 -17.87 -24.21
CA ASN A 254 14.78 -19.28 -24.44
C ASN A 254 14.71 -19.69 -25.92
N VAL A 255 15.22 -18.82 -26.79
CA VAL A 255 15.23 -19.03 -28.25
C VAL A 255 16.59 -19.50 -28.79
N GLY A 256 17.53 -19.80 -27.89
CA GLY A 256 18.87 -20.27 -28.26
C GLY A 256 19.76 -19.21 -28.92
N ILE A 257 19.48 -17.92 -28.65
CA ILE A 257 20.36 -16.84 -29.05
C ILE A 257 21.66 -16.95 -28.24
N LYS A 258 22.80 -16.92 -28.93
CA LYS A 258 24.12 -16.94 -28.28
C LYS A 258 24.41 -15.56 -27.67
N TYR A 259 24.46 -15.48 -26.35
CA TYR A 259 25.05 -14.34 -25.64
C TYR A 259 26.52 -14.67 -25.36
N GLY A 260 27.43 -14.15 -26.19
CA GLY A 260 28.85 -14.50 -26.12
C GLY A 260 29.16 -15.90 -26.67
N ALA A 261 29.88 -16.72 -25.89
CA ALA A 261 30.41 -18.03 -26.29
C ALA A 261 29.59 -19.24 -25.82
N GLN A 262 28.53 -19.04 -25.03
CA GLN A 262 27.74 -20.13 -24.44
C GLN A 262 26.31 -20.14 -25.00
N THR A 263 25.78 -21.33 -25.23
CA THR A 263 24.41 -21.54 -25.71
C THR A 263 23.55 -21.89 -24.49
N TYR A 264 22.68 -20.98 -24.07
CA TYR A 264 21.75 -21.21 -22.97
C TYR A 264 20.38 -21.56 -23.55
N THR A 265 20.13 -22.82 -23.85
CA THR A 265 18.77 -23.32 -24.12
C THR A 265 18.38 -24.27 -23.01
N LYS A 266 17.35 -23.90 -22.24
CA LYS A 266 16.70 -24.80 -21.27
C LYS A 266 15.59 -25.57 -21.96
N ASN A 267 15.16 -26.68 -21.36
CA ASN A 267 13.87 -27.24 -21.72
C ASN A 267 12.77 -26.16 -21.56
N PHE A 268 11.75 -26.17 -22.42
CA PHE A 268 10.71 -25.15 -22.38
C PHE A 268 10.00 -25.10 -21.02
N ASP A 269 9.69 -26.25 -20.41
CA ASP A 269 9.04 -26.28 -19.10
C ASP A 269 9.95 -25.77 -17.99
N GLU A 270 11.24 -26.14 -18.00
CA GLU A 270 12.24 -25.61 -17.06
C GLU A 270 12.38 -24.09 -17.17
N TYR A 271 12.30 -23.55 -18.39
CA TYR A 271 12.30 -22.10 -18.60
C TYR A 271 11.04 -21.46 -18.01
N ILE A 272 9.85 -22.04 -18.24
CA ILE A 272 8.61 -21.50 -17.70
C ILE A 272 8.61 -21.57 -16.17
N ASP A 273 9.13 -22.64 -15.57
CA ASP A 273 9.24 -22.76 -14.11
C ASP A 273 10.19 -21.70 -13.53
N TRP A 274 11.35 -21.49 -14.16
CA TRP A 274 12.23 -20.38 -13.81
C TRP A 274 11.54 -19.01 -13.97
N TYR A 275 10.76 -18.83 -15.04
CA TYR A 275 10.06 -17.59 -15.32
C TYR A 275 8.97 -17.28 -14.29
N ILE A 276 8.29 -18.32 -13.80
CA ILE A 276 7.34 -18.25 -12.68
C ILE A 276 8.05 -17.83 -11.38
N GLU A 277 9.19 -18.45 -11.04
CA GLU A 277 9.95 -18.11 -9.83
C GLU A 277 10.49 -16.68 -9.87
N LEU A 278 11.02 -16.25 -11.03
CA LEU A 278 11.42 -14.86 -11.25
C LEU A 278 10.25 -13.89 -11.01
N THR A 279 9.07 -14.24 -11.51
CA THR A 279 7.86 -13.43 -11.37
C THR A 279 7.36 -13.40 -9.92
N LYS A 280 7.43 -14.52 -9.19
CA LYS A 280 7.10 -14.58 -7.75
C LYS A 280 7.97 -13.64 -6.94
N GLU A 281 9.29 -13.74 -7.10
CA GLU A 281 10.24 -12.89 -6.37
C GLU A 281 10.12 -11.42 -6.77
N SER A 282 9.87 -11.14 -8.04
CA SER A 282 9.56 -9.78 -8.53
C SER A 282 8.29 -9.24 -7.85
N MET A 283 7.22 -10.03 -7.80
CA MET A 283 5.99 -9.62 -7.12
C MET A 283 6.22 -9.45 -5.62
N ARG A 284 7.09 -10.21 -4.94
CA ARG A 284 7.40 -10.00 -3.51
C ARG A 284 7.97 -8.59 -3.25
N VAL A 285 8.96 -8.17 -4.04
CA VAL A 285 9.63 -6.87 -3.85
C VAL A 285 8.82 -5.68 -4.37
N LEU A 286 7.83 -5.89 -5.24
CA LEU A 286 6.94 -4.84 -5.74
C LEU A 286 6.05 -4.27 -4.63
N LYS A 287 5.89 -2.94 -4.54
CA LYS A 287 4.91 -2.31 -3.64
C LYS A 287 3.47 -2.71 -3.99
N ASP A 288 2.55 -2.61 -3.03
CA ASP A 288 1.14 -2.97 -3.23
C ASP A 288 0.43 -2.09 -4.27
N ASP A 289 0.92 -0.86 -4.45
CA ASP A 289 0.50 0.10 -5.47
C ASP A 289 1.46 0.18 -6.68
N GLY A 290 2.40 -0.76 -6.76
CA GLY A 290 3.42 -0.84 -7.80
C GLY A 290 2.96 -1.58 -9.04
N ASN A 291 3.74 -1.43 -10.12
CA ASN A 291 3.42 -1.97 -11.45
C ASN A 291 4.56 -2.87 -11.95
N LEU A 292 4.24 -4.11 -12.33
CA LEU A 292 5.18 -5.04 -12.96
C LEU A 292 4.90 -5.12 -14.46
N PHE A 293 5.94 -4.92 -15.27
CA PHE A 293 5.90 -5.13 -16.72
C PHE A 293 6.84 -6.27 -17.13
N MET A 294 6.30 -7.30 -17.79
CA MET A 294 7.06 -8.45 -18.29
C MET A 294 6.94 -8.58 -19.80
N LEU A 295 8.01 -8.25 -20.51
CA LEU A 295 8.12 -8.39 -21.96
C LEU A 295 8.56 -9.82 -22.31
N ASN A 296 7.89 -10.45 -23.27
CA ASN A 296 8.33 -11.72 -23.84
C ASN A 296 7.68 -12.01 -25.20
N TYR A 297 8.01 -13.15 -25.79
CA TYR A 297 7.19 -13.73 -26.86
C TYR A 297 5.79 -14.13 -26.33
N PRO A 298 4.77 -14.08 -27.21
CA PRO A 298 3.39 -14.41 -26.82
C PRO A 298 3.24 -15.78 -26.15
N LYS A 299 3.94 -16.80 -26.66
CA LYS A 299 3.86 -18.16 -26.11
C LYS A 299 4.30 -18.18 -24.64
N GLN A 300 5.47 -17.62 -24.33
CA GLN A 300 6.05 -17.61 -22.98
C GLN A 300 5.13 -16.86 -21.99
N ASN A 301 4.60 -15.70 -22.39
CA ASN A 301 3.66 -14.94 -21.55
C ASN A 301 2.33 -15.66 -21.35
N ALA A 302 1.80 -16.31 -22.37
CA ALA A 302 0.59 -17.12 -22.24
C ALA A 302 0.78 -18.26 -21.21
N HIS A 303 1.93 -18.94 -21.24
CA HIS A 303 2.24 -19.98 -20.26
C HIS A 303 2.45 -19.43 -18.84
N LEU A 304 3.13 -18.28 -18.68
CA LEU A 304 3.26 -17.61 -17.38
C LEU A 304 1.87 -17.24 -16.81
N ARG A 305 0.97 -16.77 -17.67
CA ARG A 305 -0.40 -16.43 -17.28
C ARG A 305 -1.17 -17.65 -16.78
N VAL A 306 -1.32 -18.65 -17.64
CA VAL A 306 -2.18 -19.81 -17.35
C VAL A 306 -1.62 -20.68 -16.22
N ARG A 307 -0.30 -20.86 -16.14
CA ARG A 307 0.31 -21.72 -15.09
C ARG A 307 0.44 -21.03 -13.74
N TYR A 308 0.40 -19.70 -13.68
CA TYR A 308 0.68 -18.98 -12.43
C TYR A 308 -0.20 -17.74 -12.22
N LEU A 309 -0.08 -16.71 -13.06
CA LEU A 309 -0.62 -15.39 -12.74
C LEU A 309 -2.14 -15.39 -12.59
N ASP A 310 -2.87 -16.06 -13.48
CA ASP A 310 -4.34 -16.04 -13.50
C ASP A 310 -4.97 -16.68 -12.25
N ASN A 311 -4.21 -17.54 -11.55
CA ASN A 311 -4.66 -18.17 -10.31
C ASN A 311 -4.43 -17.28 -9.07
N ILE A 312 -3.60 -16.25 -9.16
CA ILE A 312 -3.14 -15.45 -8.00
C ILE A 312 -3.55 -13.98 -8.11
N TYR A 313 -3.51 -13.40 -9.31
CA TYR A 313 -3.78 -11.99 -9.54
C TYR A 313 -4.94 -11.80 -10.51
N SER A 314 -5.90 -10.96 -10.13
CA SER A 314 -7.06 -10.61 -10.97
C SER A 314 -6.80 -9.41 -11.88
N LEU A 315 -5.73 -8.65 -11.64
CA LEU A 315 -5.44 -7.39 -12.33
C LEU A 315 -4.23 -7.53 -13.27
N ILE A 316 -4.49 -8.18 -14.40
CA ILE A 316 -3.50 -8.44 -15.44
C ILE A 316 -4.00 -7.82 -16.74
N ASN A 317 -3.17 -7.00 -17.37
CA ASN A 317 -3.39 -6.46 -18.70
C ASN A 317 -2.29 -6.98 -19.63
N GLU A 318 -2.61 -7.18 -20.90
CA GLU A 318 -1.65 -7.59 -21.91
C GLU A 318 -1.61 -6.54 -23.02
N TYR A 319 -0.41 -6.09 -23.34
CA TYR A 319 -0.14 -5.13 -24.41
C TYR A 319 0.70 -5.78 -25.50
N VAL A 320 0.57 -5.28 -26.73
CA VAL A 320 1.27 -5.82 -27.89
C VAL A 320 2.22 -4.77 -28.45
N TRP A 321 3.52 -5.02 -28.40
CA TRP A 321 4.49 -4.22 -29.13
C TRP A 321 4.66 -4.77 -30.53
N VAL A 322 4.19 -4.01 -31.52
CA VAL A 322 4.27 -4.30 -32.96
C VAL A 322 5.46 -3.57 -33.56
N TYR A 323 6.19 -4.26 -34.44
CA TYR A 323 7.33 -3.70 -35.16
C TYR A 323 7.50 -4.37 -36.52
N ASN A 324 8.11 -3.67 -37.47
CA ASN A 324 8.41 -4.26 -38.78
C ASN A 324 9.70 -5.10 -38.72
N THR A 325 9.70 -6.25 -39.40
CA THR A 325 10.85 -7.16 -39.50
C THR A 325 11.00 -7.67 -40.93
N ASN A 326 12.25 -7.76 -41.40
CA ASN A 326 12.62 -8.37 -42.68
C ASN A 326 13.18 -9.79 -42.51
N VAL A 327 13.10 -10.34 -41.29
CA VAL A 327 13.61 -11.67 -40.94
C VAL A 327 12.49 -12.54 -40.36
N GLY A 328 12.64 -13.86 -40.50
CA GLY A 328 11.68 -14.83 -39.99
C GLY A 328 10.51 -15.14 -40.93
N HIS A 329 10.63 -14.78 -42.21
CA HIS A 329 9.66 -15.12 -43.25
C HIS A 329 9.69 -16.62 -43.58
N THR A 330 8.52 -17.22 -43.74
CA THR A 330 8.36 -18.64 -44.07
C THR A 330 7.04 -18.83 -44.84
N PRO A 331 6.96 -19.77 -45.79
CA PRO A 331 5.69 -20.07 -46.48
C PRO A 331 4.67 -20.77 -45.59
N LYS A 332 5.05 -21.26 -44.40
CA LYS A 332 4.20 -22.12 -43.56
C LYS A 332 3.27 -21.37 -42.61
N ARG A 333 3.53 -20.09 -42.33
CA ARG A 333 2.79 -19.28 -41.35
C ARG A 333 3.12 -17.80 -41.49
N PHE A 334 2.29 -16.94 -40.90
CA PHE A 334 2.59 -15.51 -40.81
C PHE A 334 3.87 -15.24 -39.99
N THR A 335 4.58 -14.18 -40.39
CA THR A 335 5.80 -13.73 -39.71
C THR A 335 5.44 -13.14 -38.34
N THR A 336 6.10 -13.61 -37.29
CA THR A 336 5.90 -13.07 -35.93
C THR A 336 6.58 -11.72 -35.80
N ALA A 337 5.80 -10.65 -35.91
CA ALA A 337 6.25 -9.26 -35.92
C ALA A 337 5.82 -8.47 -34.66
N HIS A 338 5.72 -9.17 -33.52
CA HIS A 338 5.34 -8.54 -32.26
C HIS A 338 5.93 -9.25 -31.03
N ARG A 339 5.88 -8.55 -29.90
CA ARG A 339 6.06 -9.08 -28.54
C ARG A 339 4.86 -8.72 -27.69
N THR A 340 4.67 -9.47 -26.61
CA THR A 340 3.65 -9.21 -25.61
C THR A 340 4.29 -8.64 -24.36
N ILE A 341 3.64 -7.67 -23.73
CA ILE A 341 4.03 -7.09 -22.45
C ILE A 341 2.88 -7.35 -21.48
N LEU A 342 3.11 -8.17 -20.46
CA LEU A 342 2.19 -8.30 -19.35
C LEU A 342 2.36 -7.12 -18.41
N HIS A 343 1.27 -6.52 -18.00
CA HIS A 343 1.20 -5.51 -16.96
C HIS A 343 0.40 -6.05 -15.79
N ILE A 344 1.08 -6.32 -14.68
CA ILE A 344 0.54 -7.04 -13.53
C ILE A 344 0.50 -6.08 -12.34
N ARG A 345 -0.64 -6.08 -11.62
CA ARG A 345 -0.88 -5.24 -10.45
C ARG A 345 -1.35 -6.09 -9.28
N LYS A 346 -0.89 -5.75 -8.06
CA LYS A 346 -1.31 -6.44 -6.84
C LYS A 346 -2.71 -6.04 -6.38
N THR A 347 -3.05 -4.76 -6.55
CA THR A 347 -4.29 -4.18 -6.04
C THR A 347 -4.86 -3.18 -7.04
N GLU A 348 -6.13 -2.81 -6.85
CA GLU A 348 -6.78 -1.79 -7.68
C GLU A 348 -6.19 -0.39 -7.45
N LYS A 349 -5.57 -0.18 -6.28
CA LYS A 349 -4.83 1.06 -5.97
C LYS A 349 -3.57 1.07 -6.81
N ASN A 350 -3.64 1.72 -7.97
CA ASN A 350 -2.53 1.77 -8.91
C ASN A 350 -1.96 3.17 -9.08
N LYS A 351 -0.64 3.31 -9.01
CA LYS A 351 0.07 4.49 -9.52
C LYS A 351 0.12 4.44 -11.05
N PHE A 352 -0.83 5.12 -11.70
CA PHE A 352 -0.85 5.27 -13.15
C PHE A 352 -1.07 6.72 -13.55
N TYR A 353 -0.08 7.31 -14.20
CA TYR A 353 0.00 8.73 -14.56
C TYR A 353 -0.30 8.92 -16.04
N LYS A 354 -1.60 8.82 -16.38
CA LYS A 354 -2.11 8.97 -17.75
C LYS A 354 -1.51 10.18 -18.49
N ASP A 355 -1.50 11.33 -17.84
CA ASP A 355 -1.05 12.59 -18.44
C ASP A 355 0.44 12.58 -18.85
N ASN A 356 1.25 11.68 -18.30
CA ASN A 356 2.66 11.57 -18.67
C ASN A 356 2.86 10.88 -20.03
N ILE A 357 1.84 10.19 -20.55
CA ILE A 357 1.93 9.35 -21.75
C ILE A 357 0.80 9.59 -22.75
N THR A 358 -0.04 10.62 -22.55
CA THR A 358 -1.08 10.95 -23.51
C THR A 358 -0.49 11.28 -24.87
N VAL A 359 -1.20 10.88 -25.92
CA VAL A 359 -0.89 11.20 -27.32
C VAL A 359 -2.00 12.05 -27.92
N PRO A 360 -1.74 12.78 -29.03
CA PRO A 360 -2.77 13.56 -29.68
C PRO A 360 -4.00 12.74 -30.06
N TYR A 361 -5.18 13.36 -29.97
CA TYR A 361 -6.41 12.79 -30.49
C TYR A 361 -6.32 12.62 -32.02
N LYS A 362 -6.90 11.54 -32.55
CA LYS A 362 -6.89 11.27 -34.00
C LYS A 362 -7.82 12.24 -34.78
N ASN A 363 -8.94 12.63 -34.19
CA ASN A 363 -9.95 13.48 -34.81
C ASN A 363 -10.15 14.76 -33.98
N PRO A 364 -9.17 15.70 -33.99
CA PRO A 364 -9.19 16.85 -33.10
C PRO A 364 -10.36 17.82 -33.34
N THR A 365 -11.06 17.69 -34.47
CA THR A 365 -12.23 18.51 -34.83
C THR A 365 -13.56 17.98 -34.27
N ASP A 366 -13.60 16.78 -33.68
CA ASP A 366 -14.81 16.25 -33.04
C ASP A 366 -15.23 17.15 -31.86
N LYS A 367 -16.52 17.52 -31.80
CA LYS A 367 -17.06 18.43 -30.78
C LYS A 367 -16.77 17.97 -29.34
N ARG A 368 -16.79 16.66 -29.08
CA ARG A 368 -16.50 16.09 -27.76
C ARG A 368 -15.01 16.21 -27.42
N ILE A 369 -14.14 16.03 -28.41
CA ILE A 369 -12.70 16.20 -28.22
C ILE A 369 -12.37 17.67 -27.96
N LEU A 370 -12.96 18.60 -28.72
CA LEU A 370 -12.81 20.04 -28.48
C LEU A 370 -13.29 20.43 -27.07
N HIS A 371 -14.42 19.89 -26.62
CA HIS A 371 -14.91 20.06 -25.25
C HIS A 371 -13.92 19.52 -24.20
N ASN A 372 -13.39 18.30 -24.40
CA ASN A 372 -12.41 17.70 -23.50
C ASN A 372 -11.12 18.52 -23.44
N LEU A 373 -10.61 18.99 -24.58
CA LEU A 373 -9.43 19.84 -24.66
C LEU A 373 -9.66 21.18 -23.94
N LYS A 374 -10.84 21.80 -24.11
CA LYS A 374 -11.23 23.02 -23.40
C LYS A 374 -11.28 22.80 -21.87
N ASN A 375 -11.63 21.60 -21.43
CA ASN A 375 -11.67 21.22 -20.02
C ASN A 375 -10.32 20.65 -19.50
N GLY A 376 -9.22 20.88 -20.22
CA GLY A 376 -7.87 20.55 -19.75
C GLY A 376 -7.37 19.15 -20.10
N SER A 377 -8.06 18.38 -20.95
CA SER A 377 -7.55 17.11 -21.47
C SER A 377 -6.25 17.33 -22.25
N ARG A 378 -5.21 16.56 -21.93
CA ARG A 378 -3.90 16.63 -22.60
C ARG A 378 -3.77 15.73 -23.83
N GLY A 379 -4.80 14.94 -24.12
CA GLY A 379 -4.81 13.99 -25.23
C GLY A 379 -5.53 12.69 -24.86
N ARG A 380 -5.40 11.70 -25.74
CA ARG A 380 -5.91 10.34 -25.52
C ARG A 380 -4.85 9.44 -24.92
N MET A 381 -5.29 8.33 -24.34
CA MET A 381 -4.39 7.23 -24.00
C MET A 381 -3.80 6.58 -25.25
N PRO A 382 -2.52 6.13 -25.21
CA PRO A 382 -2.04 5.10 -26.11
C PRO A 382 -2.97 3.88 -26.06
N TYR A 383 -3.11 3.19 -27.19
CA TYR A 383 -3.84 1.92 -27.22
C TYR A 383 -2.99 0.82 -26.60
N ASP A 384 -3.58 -0.35 -26.37
CA ASP A 384 -2.90 -1.56 -25.90
C ASP A 384 -2.00 -2.21 -26.96
N TRP A 385 -1.99 -1.70 -28.21
CA TRP A 385 -0.93 -1.96 -29.18
C TRP A 385 0.01 -0.75 -29.32
N PHE A 386 1.31 -1.04 -29.22
CA PHE A 386 2.38 -0.07 -29.31
C PHE A 386 3.14 -0.24 -30.61
N TYR A 387 3.43 0.87 -31.29
CA TYR A 387 4.26 0.87 -32.50
C TYR A 387 5.59 1.55 -32.19
N PHE A 388 6.67 0.77 -32.17
CA PHE A 388 8.04 1.27 -32.03
C PHE A 388 8.95 0.45 -32.94
N ASP A 389 9.79 1.12 -33.74
CA ASP A 389 10.74 0.43 -34.61
C ASP A 389 11.83 -0.26 -33.80
N LEU A 390 12.30 -1.43 -34.27
CA LEU A 390 13.44 -2.13 -33.67
C LEU A 390 14.71 -1.26 -33.65
N VAL A 391 15.57 -1.49 -32.65
CA VAL A 391 16.90 -0.88 -32.60
C VAL A 391 17.78 -1.49 -33.69
N LYS A 392 17.99 -0.73 -34.77
CA LYS A 392 18.82 -1.12 -35.92
C LYS A 392 20.30 -0.85 -35.65
N ASN A 393 21.18 -1.43 -36.46
CA ASN A 393 22.63 -1.21 -36.35
C ASN A 393 23.04 0.27 -36.49
N VAL A 394 22.23 1.06 -37.21
CA VAL A 394 22.44 2.50 -37.42
C VAL A 394 21.81 3.37 -36.33
N SER A 395 21.03 2.80 -35.41
CA SER A 395 20.37 3.55 -34.35
C SER A 395 21.41 4.15 -33.39
N LYS A 396 21.22 5.41 -33.00
CA LYS A 396 22.12 6.13 -32.08
C LYS A 396 22.32 5.42 -30.73
N GLU A 397 21.28 4.73 -30.27
CA GLU A 397 21.25 3.96 -29.02
C GLU A 397 21.80 2.53 -29.15
N LYS A 398 22.23 2.10 -30.35
CA LYS A 398 22.75 0.76 -30.59
C LYS A 398 24.16 0.58 -30.00
N THR A 399 24.31 -0.51 -29.27
CA THR A 399 25.56 -1.04 -28.74
C THR A 399 25.87 -2.39 -29.39
N TYR A 400 26.98 -3.03 -29.03
CA TYR A 400 27.23 -4.43 -29.44
C TYR A 400 26.29 -5.44 -28.77
N HIS A 401 25.41 -5.03 -27.85
CA HIS A 401 24.37 -5.90 -27.31
C HIS A 401 23.43 -6.38 -28.42
N VAL A 402 23.17 -7.68 -28.46
CA VAL A 402 22.47 -8.33 -29.58
C VAL A 402 21.02 -7.91 -29.69
N CYS A 403 20.28 -7.95 -28.58
CA CYS A 403 18.84 -7.69 -28.52
C CYS A 403 18.59 -6.45 -27.66
N GLN A 404 18.36 -5.29 -28.29
CA GLN A 404 18.04 -4.06 -27.56
C GLN A 404 16.59 -3.68 -27.81
N ILE A 405 15.89 -3.32 -26.74
CA ILE A 405 14.55 -2.77 -26.78
C ILE A 405 14.64 -1.26 -27.07
N PRO A 406 13.71 -0.69 -27.88
CA PRO A 406 13.71 0.73 -28.16
C PRO A 406 13.50 1.54 -26.89
N GLN A 407 14.38 2.51 -26.62
CA GLN A 407 14.30 3.31 -25.38
C GLN A 407 12.95 4.00 -25.21
N LYS A 408 12.34 4.46 -26.31
CA LYS A 408 11.05 5.15 -26.29
C LYS A 408 9.91 4.27 -25.77
N LEU A 409 9.95 2.97 -26.03
CA LEU A 409 8.96 2.02 -25.51
C LEU A 409 9.08 1.95 -23.99
N THR A 410 10.29 1.70 -23.48
CA THR A 410 10.54 1.59 -22.04
C THR A 410 10.33 2.92 -21.32
N GLU A 411 10.64 4.05 -21.96
CA GLU A 411 10.39 5.39 -21.44
C GLU A 411 8.90 5.65 -21.24
N MET A 412 8.06 5.26 -22.20
CA MET A 412 6.61 5.34 -22.07
C MET A 412 6.12 4.51 -20.88
N LEU A 413 6.56 3.26 -20.74
CA LEU A 413 6.16 2.41 -19.62
C LEU A 413 6.59 3.01 -18.27
N ILE A 414 7.84 3.48 -18.15
CA ILE A 414 8.34 4.11 -16.92
C ILE A 414 7.53 5.37 -16.58
N LYS A 415 7.27 6.24 -17.56
CA LYS A 415 6.45 7.46 -17.38
C LYS A 415 5.03 7.15 -16.96
N SER A 416 4.47 6.03 -17.42
CA SER A 416 3.09 5.65 -17.14
C SER A 416 2.84 5.29 -15.68
N CYS A 417 3.85 4.81 -14.95
CA CYS A 417 3.65 4.27 -13.59
C CYS A 417 4.60 4.84 -12.52
N THR A 418 5.45 5.82 -12.87
CA THR A 418 6.40 6.40 -11.92
C THR A 418 6.47 7.92 -12.03
N ILE A 419 6.93 8.56 -10.96
CA ILE A 419 7.33 9.98 -10.87
C ILE A 419 8.80 10.09 -10.40
N PRO A 420 9.43 11.28 -10.42
CA PRO A 420 10.79 11.44 -9.90
C PRO A 420 10.97 10.84 -8.49
N ASN A 421 12.15 10.29 -8.22
CA ASN A 421 12.53 9.55 -7.00
C ASN A 421 11.83 8.20 -6.77
N ASN A 422 10.84 7.81 -7.57
CA ASN A 422 10.36 6.41 -7.52
C ASN A 422 11.46 5.44 -7.95
N ILE A 423 11.37 4.23 -7.41
CA ILE A 423 12.39 3.20 -7.58
C ILE A 423 11.92 2.21 -8.64
N VAL A 424 12.74 2.08 -9.69
CA VAL A 424 12.53 1.15 -10.81
C VAL A 424 13.54 0.01 -10.70
N LEU A 425 13.06 -1.22 -10.57
CA LEU A 425 13.90 -2.40 -10.68
C LEU A 425 13.88 -2.91 -12.12
N VAL A 426 15.03 -2.85 -12.79
CA VAL A 426 15.23 -3.44 -14.12
C VAL A 426 15.87 -4.80 -13.92
N LEU A 427 15.13 -5.88 -14.20
CA LEU A 427 15.56 -7.24 -13.87
C LEU A 427 16.85 -7.65 -14.62
N PHE A 428 16.99 -7.21 -15.88
CA PHE A 428 18.12 -7.56 -16.73
C PHE A 428 18.74 -6.29 -17.30
N GLY A 429 19.98 -6.00 -16.92
CA GLY A 429 20.66 -4.74 -17.28
C GLY A 429 20.91 -4.59 -18.78
N GLY A 430 21.26 -5.67 -19.48
CA GLY A 430 21.49 -5.74 -20.91
C GLY A 430 22.41 -4.62 -21.42
N SER A 431 21.87 -3.73 -22.26
CA SER A 431 22.61 -2.58 -22.79
C SER A 431 22.61 -1.33 -21.90
N GLY A 432 21.90 -1.37 -20.78
CA GLY A 432 21.70 -0.23 -19.88
C GLY A 432 20.78 0.86 -20.41
N SER A 433 20.01 0.57 -21.47
CA SER A 433 19.09 1.52 -22.10
C SER A 433 18.03 2.01 -21.13
N GLU A 434 17.43 1.10 -20.38
CA GLU A 434 16.37 1.31 -19.41
C GLU A 434 16.87 2.10 -18.20
N LEU A 435 18.10 1.80 -17.77
CA LEU A 435 18.77 2.46 -16.65
C LEU A 435 19.15 3.91 -16.97
N GLU A 436 19.61 4.15 -18.20
CA GLU A 436 19.84 5.51 -18.69
C GLU A 436 18.53 6.31 -18.71
N ILE A 437 17.42 5.71 -19.16
CA ILE A 437 16.10 6.34 -19.10
C ILE A 437 15.69 6.64 -17.67
N CYS A 438 15.89 5.71 -16.72
CA CYS A 438 15.62 5.97 -15.30
C CYS A 438 16.39 7.21 -14.81
N LYS A 439 17.69 7.30 -15.13
CA LYS A 439 18.54 8.44 -14.77
C LYS A 439 18.06 9.75 -15.41
N LEU A 440 17.77 9.74 -16.71
CA LEU A 440 17.27 10.93 -17.44
C LEU A 440 15.92 11.43 -16.88
N LEU A 441 15.06 10.50 -16.49
CA LEU A 441 13.77 10.79 -15.86
C LEU A 441 13.88 11.07 -14.35
N LYS A 442 15.07 11.09 -13.75
CA LYS A 442 15.25 11.28 -12.30
C LYS A 442 14.51 10.23 -11.45
N ARG A 443 14.41 8.99 -11.94
CA ARG A 443 13.99 7.82 -11.16
C ARG A 443 15.22 7.18 -10.56
N GLN A 444 15.06 6.57 -9.39
CA GLN A 444 16.10 5.71 -8.84
C GLN A 444 15.99 4.34 -9.48
N TYR A 445 17.12 3.65 -9.66
CA TYR A 445 17.13 2.33 -10.28
C TYR A 445 17.91 1.30 -9.47
N ILE A 446 17.51 0.04 -9.62
CA ILE A 446 18.23 -1.13 -9.13
C ILE A 446 18.28 -2.12 -10.29
N SER A 447 19.40 -2.79 -10.51
CA SER A 447 19.51 -3.78 -11.58
C SER A 447 20.62 -4.79 -11.35
N ALA A 448 20.55 -5.92 -12.04
CA ALA A 448 21.62 -6.91 -12.13
C ALA A 448 21.94 -7.18 -13.61
N GLU A 449 23.20 -7.47 -13.90
CA GLU A 449 23.67 -7.96 -15.19
C GLU A 449 24.68 -9.09 -14.96
N ILE A 450 24.48 -10.21 -15.64
CA ILE A 450 25.29 -11.41 -15.42
C ILE A 450 26.57 -11.39 -16.27
N ASP A 451 26.55 -10.77 -17.45
CA ASP A 451 27.72 -10.67 -18.32
C ASP A 451 28.62 -9.49 -17.88
N PRO A 452 29.88 -9.74 -17.48
CA PRO A 452 30.80 -8.68 -17.07
C PRO A 452 31.02 -7.59 -18.12
N LYS A 453 30.99 -7.93 -19.42
CA LYS A 453 31.17 -6.96 -20.51
C LYS A 453 29.98 -6.00 -20.61
N TYR A 454 28.77 -6.54 -20.49
CA TYR A 454 27.55 -5.73 -20.46
C TYR A 454 27.48 -4.88 -19.19
N HIS A 455 27.87 -5.44 -18.04
CA HIS A 455 27.98 -4.68 -16.79
C HIS A 455 28.91 -3.46 -16.93
N GLU A 456 30.13 -3.65 -17.46
CA GLU A 456 31.06 -2.54 -17.73
C GLU A 456 30.48 -1.50 -18.70
N LEU A 457 29.79 -1.97 -19.75
CA LEU A 457 29.13 -1.10 -20.72
C LEU A 457 28.07 -0.23 -20.04
N ILE A 458 27.23 -0.81 -19.18
CA ILE A 458 26.19 -0.12 -18.43
C ILE A 458 26.83 0.96 -17.55
N LEU A 459 27.84 0.62 -16.75
CA LEU A 459 28.53 1.57 -15.87
C LEU A 459 29.14 2.73 -16.66
N SER A 460 29.77 2.44 -17.80
CA SER A 460 30.32 3.48 -18.67
C SER A 460 29.22 4.37 -19.26
N ARG A 461 28.09 3.80 -19.70
CA ARG A 461 26.96 4.55 -20.25
C ARG A 461 26.39 5.50 -19.20
N LEU A 462 26.11 4.97 -18.01
CA LEU A 462 25.58 5.73 -16.87
C LEU A 462 26.52 6.85 -16.42
N LYS A 463 27.84 6.63 -16.45
CA LYS A 463 28.82 7.67 -16.08
C LYS A 463 28.93 8.80 -17.11
N ASN A 464 28.98 8.48 -18.40
CA ASN A 464 29.32 9.46 -19.44
C ASN A 464 28.11 10.05 -20.17
N GLY A 465 26.91 9.49 -19.99
CA GLY A 465 25.69 9.90 -20.71
C GLY A 465 25.76 9.70 -22.23
N LYS A 466 26.75 8.94 -22.70
CA LYS A 466 26.98 8.58 -24.10
C LYS A 466 27.59 7.17 -24.18
N ILE A 467 27.26 6.45 -25.24
CA ILE A 467 27.87 5.17 -25.58
C ILE A 467 29.27 5.43 -26.15
N LYS A 468 30.32 4.94 -25.48
CA LYS A 468 31.70 5.03 -25.97
C LYS A 468 31.85 4.22 -27.27
N GLU A 469 32.76 4.66 -28.15
CA GLU A 469 32.93 4.04 -29.47
C GLU A 469 33.27 2.54 -29.39
N LYS A 470 34.08 2.12 -28.41
CA LYS A 470 34.40 0.71 -28.15
C LYS A 470 33.18 -0.18 -27.86
N TYR A 471 32.06 0.44 -27.49
CA TYR A 471 30.82 -0.23 -27.12
C TYR A 471 29.75 -0.14 -28.21
N LYS A 472 30.00 0.62 -29.29
CA LYS A 472 29.15 0.61 -30.48
C LYS A 472 29.44 -0.62 -31.31
N LEU A 473 28.46 -1.02 -32.11
CA LEU A 473 28.66 -2.08 -33.08
C LEU A 473 29.70 -1.62 -34.12
N GLN A 474 30.88 -2.23 -34.12
CA GLN A 474 31.90 -1.91 -35.11
C GLN A 474 31.49 -2.51 -36.47
N PHE A 475 31.20 -1.64 -37.44
CA PHE A 475 31.10 -2.08 -38.82
C PHE A 475 32.51 -2.49 -39.28
N ARG A 476 32.66 -3.70 -39.83
CA ARG A 476 33.89 -4.11 -40.54
C ARG A 476 34.07 -3.20 -41.77
N LYS A 477 34.59 -1.99 -41.59
CA LYS A 477 35.49 -1.37 -42.57
C LYS A 477 36.87 -1.95 -42.27
N ASN A 478 37.61 -2.38 -43.30
CA ASN A 478 38.96 -2.95 -43.25
C ASN A 478 39.07 -4.50 -43.19
N LYS A 479 38.39 -5.19 -44.11
CA LYS A 479 38.89 -6.52 -44.57
C LYS A 479 38.83 -6.74 -46.08
N LYS A 480 38.42 -5.73 -46.88
CA LYS A 480 38.31 -5.83 -48.35
C LYS A 480 39.35 -5.02 -49.13
N GLU A 481 40.11 -4.13 -48.49
CA GLU A 481 41.13 -3.32 -49.20
C GLU A 481 42.45 -4.07 -49.45
N SER A 482 42.64 -5.28 -48.90
CA SER A 482 43.83 -6.11 -49.17
C SER A 482 43.59 -7.29 -50.11
N GLN A 483 42.42 -7.41 -50.73
CA GLN A 483 42.08 -8.53 -51.64
C GLN A 483 41.44 -8.11 -52.96
N MET A 484 41.39 -6.80 -53.27
CA MET A 484 40.82 -6.28 -54.53
C MET A 484 41.87 -5.75 -55.51
N SER A 485 43.12 -6.20 -55.42
CA SER A 485 44.18 -5.87 -56.41
C SER A 485 44.48 -7.00 -57.40
N SER A 486 43.70 -8.07 -57.44
CA SER A 486 43.88 -9.11 -58.45
C SER A 486 42.57 -9.83 -58.74
N LEU A 487 41.87 -9.41 -59.80
CA LEU A 487 41.26 -10.30 -60.79
C LEU A 487 40.63 -9.45 -61.91
N PRO A 488 40.78 -9.83 -63.20
CA PRO A 488 40.39 -8.99 -64.33
C PRO A 488 38.88 -9.01 -64.56
N LEU A 489 38.37 -7.87 -65.02
CA LEU A 489 37.00 -7.72 -65.52
C LEU A 489 36.77 -8.61 -66.75
N PHE A 490 35.74 -9.45 -66.68
CA PHE A 490 34.92 -9.89 -67.80
C PHE A 490 33.46 -9.85 -67.39
#